data_AF-U7L5M5-F1
#
_entry.id   AF-U7L5M5-F1
#
_cell.length_a   1.000
_cell.length_b   1.000
_cell.length_c   1.000
_cell.angle_alpha   90.00
_cell.angle_beta   90.00
_cell.angle_gamma   90.00
#
_symmetry.space_group_name_H-M   'P 1'
#
loop_
_entity.id
_entity.type
_entity.pdbx_description
1 polymer ?
#
loop_
_entity_poly.entity_id
_entity_poly.type
_entity_poly.pdbx_seq_one_letter_code
_entity_poly.pdbx_strand_id
1 'polypeptide(L)'
;MVSKMPRNSRSREIYPISYRELYVENIEDISPSMRRITFSGEQLQEHERDGISVPSLLSHGFDDDVRLIFPDPETGERPHPIAQNDGNLLWPEAVKNLFRTYTVRYFDAVNGLLAIDFARHGEGLAENWSQSARIGDPIFVAGPKSCAQLPTHTDWLFLAGDETALPAIGRCLESLPSGHDAIAVVEVPTNADIQKLDIPDSVQIHWAIRDQGEGFVEKASALFEETADSQLPRGEAYVWAAGEASRLKTLRRLFKASGIAPEHQEITGYWRRTSRKDGKESASSSNSVLHNIHDLAELNSAFALRTAVRLGLFQEIDAGANTFPALAAAADLHEEALRRFIRYLAALELVEVSETTLTLTAMGMELADPDSNVVRWLSGPAHLEAMALMRLEHSLRTGEAAPQGEQGLPWSEYVSRDPQLAAERIEQKNMSAGWTAPSAAQAMQHYLNDTARVLIIGQGGAVYADEILRRCEHAQSRVITDASSEAVLREIAGASRERCETSGDGTGFNPTEADYAWATDVVFIDPWSVFGNAEVTAQLGRATHGDAFHRAYILSEVLEETGGDEHSYEEDLVRLSMFGTKVPTQEDVSAVVADSGALFSSATAVGWGKHLFVLEAEANS
;
A
#
# COMPACT_ATOMS: atom_id res chain seq x y z
N MET A 1 -23.65 -0.70 -9.37
CA MET A 1 -22.64 -1.76 -9.59
C MET A 1 -21.29 -1.15 -9.28
N VAL A 2 -20.83 -1.32 -8.05
CA VAL A 2 -19.56 -0.77 -7.58
C VAL A 2 -18.44 -1.58 -8.24
N SER A 3 -17.61 -0.91 -9.04
CA SER A 3 -16.43 -1.46 -9.68
C SER A 3 -15.41 -1.77 -8.59
N LYS A 4 -15.24 -3.05 -8.28
CA LYS A 4 -14.25 -3.58 -7.33
C LYS A 4 -12.83 -3.22 -7.80
N MET A 5 -11.89 -2.99 -6.87
CA MET A 5 -10.49 -3.34 -7.13
C MET A 5 -10.29 -4.74 -6.55
N PRO A 6 -10.23 -5.79 -7.39
CA PRO A 6 -9.90 -7.13 -6.95
C PRO A 6 -8.47 -7.15 -6.40
N ARG A 7 -8.24 -7.95 -5.37
CA ARG A 7 -6.89 -8.24 -4.87
C ARG A 7 -6.02 -8.69 -6.04
N ASN A 8 -4.86 -8.04 -6.23
CA ASN A 8 -3.91 -8.43 -7.27
C ASN A 8 -3.64 -9.94 -7.17
N SER A 9 -3.78 -10.64 -8.28
CA SER A 9 -3.66 -12.09 -8.36
C SER A 9 -2.24 -12.61 -8.12
N ARG A 10 -1.22 -11.73 -8.19
CA ARG A 10 0.16 -12.06 -7.82
C ARG A 10 0.26 -12.22 -6.31
N SER A 11 0.73 -13.38 -5.85
CA SER A 11 1.15 -13.56 -4.47
C SER A 11 2.28 -12.59 -4.15
N ARG A 12 2.18 -11.89 -3.01
CA ARG A 12 3.15 -10.89 -2.56
C ARG A 12 3.66 -11.26 -1.18
N GLU A 13 4.96 -11.36 -1.05
CA GLU A 13 5.66 -11.45 0.22
C GLU A 13 5.94 -10.03 0.71
N ILE A 14 5.78 -9.80 2.01
CA ILE A 14 5.97 -8.49 2.61
C ILE A 14 6.98 -8.64 3.73
N TYR A 15 7.88 -7.68 3.81
CA TYR A 15 9.00 -7.68 4.72
C TYR A 15 8.99 -6.38 5.53
N PRO A 16 9.37 -6.42 6.82
CA PRO A 16 9.69 -5.21 7.57
C PRO A 16 10.66 -4.33 6.80
N ILE A 17 10.42 -3.02 6.76
CA ILE A 17 11.31 -2.13 6.03
C ILE A 17 12.57 -1.87 6.85
N SER A 18 13.72 -2.08 6.24
CA SER A 18 15.03 -1.78 6.83
C SER A 18 15.87 -0.97 5.84
N TYR A 19 16.93 -0.34 6.34
CA TYR A 19 17.86 0.42 5.50
C TYR A 19 19.31 -0.03 5.68
N ARG A 20 20.09 0.10 4.62
CA ARG A 20 21.46 -0.42 4.47
C ARG A 20 22.37 0.68 3.94
N GLU A 21 23.61 0.72 4.38
CA GLU A 21 24.68 1.51 3.76
C GLU A 21 25.40 0.64 2.72
N LEU A 22 25.33 1.07 1.46
CA LEU A 22 25.99 0.41 0.33
C LEU A 22 26.97 1.38 -0.34
N TYR A 23 27.81 0.83 -1.20
CA TYR A 23 28.86 1.55 -1.91
C TYR A 23 28.74 1.30 -3.39
N VAL A 24 29.03 2.31 -4.21
CA VAL A 24 29.08 2.15 -5.66
C VAL A 24 30.22 1.21 -6.04
N GLU A 25 29.90 0.05 -6.60
CA GLU A 25 30.85 -0.95 -7.07
C GLU A 25 31.21 -0.71 -8.54
N ASN A 26 30.19 -0.48 -9.38
CA ASN A 26 30.35 -0.34 -10.82
C ASN A 26 29.37 0.69 -11.41
N ILE A 27 29.80 1.37 -12.48
CA ILE A 27 28.98 2.33 -13.24
C ILE A 27 29.08 1.99 -14.73
N GLU A 28 27.94 1.82 -15.39
CA GLU A 28 27.84 1.48 -16.81
C GLU A 28 26.81 2.35 -17.51
N ASP A 29 27.15 2.90 -18.68
CA ASP A 29 26.23 3.65 -19.54
C ASP A 29 25.58 2.66 -20.52
N ILE A 30 24.40 2.15 -20.17
CA ILE A 30 23.65 1.14 -20.94
C ILE A 30 23.17 1.72 -22.27
N SER A 31 22.74 2.97 -22.23
CA SER A 31 22.36 3.76 -23.40
C SER A 31 22.62 5.25 -23.15
N PRO A 32 22.48 6.13 -24.16
CA PRO A 32 22.63 7.58 -23.93
C PRO A 32 21.80 8.12 -22.77
N SER A 33 20.58 7.60 -22.60
CA SER A 33 19.64 8.02 -21.55
C SER A 33 19.49 7.03 -20.38
N MET A 34 20.33 5.99 -20.27
CA MET A 34 20.24 5.02 -19.16
C MET A 34 21.61 4.72 -18.56
N ARG A 35 21.76 4.93 -17.25
CA ARG A 35 22.95 4.52 -16.48
C ARG A 35 22.61 3.39 -15.52
N ARG A 36 23.36 2.30 -15.55
CA ARG A 36 23.34 1.30 -14.48
C ARG A 36 24.39 1.62 -13.44
N ILE A 37 24.00 1.66 -12.17
CA ILE A 37 24.92 1.71 -11.04
C ILE A 37 24.71 0.44 -10.23
N THR A 38 25.80 -0.30 -10.03
CA THR A 38 25.82 -1.51 -9.19
C THR A 38 26.41 -1.15 -7.84
N PHE A 39 25.75 -1.58 -6.79
CA PHE A 39 26.11 -1.35 -5.40
C PHE A 39 26.54 -2.65 -4.73
N SER A 40 27.51 -2.56 -3.83
CA SER A 40 27.98 -3.64 -2.98
C SER A 40 28.02 -3.21 -1.51
N GLY A 41 28.11 -4.16 -0.59
CA GLY A 41 28.27 -3.87 0.84
C GLY A 41 27.90 -5.06 1.72
N GLU A 42 28.57 -5.18 2.87
CA GLU A 42 28.32 -6.27 3.83
C GLU A 42 26.87 -6.25 4.35
N GLN A 43 26.24 -5.07 4.42
CA GLN A 43 24.86 -4.90 4.87
C GLN A 43 23.80 -5.48 3.92
N LEU A 44 24.19 -6.00 2.74
CA LEU A 44 23.29 -6.80 1.90
C LEU A 44 22.98 -8.17 2.53
N GLN A 45 23.86 -8.66 3.41
CA GLN A 45 23.60 -9.85 4.24
C GLN A 45 22.96 -9.45 5.57
N GLU A 46 22.44 -10.45 6.28
CA GLU A 46 21.95 -10.29 7.64
C GLU A 46 23.00 -9.64 8.54
N HIS A 47 22.59 -8.61 9.28
CA HIS A 47 23.45 -7.87 10.20
C HIS A 47 22.62 -7.23 11.31
N GLU A 48 23.30 -6.69 12.32
CA GLU A 48 22.67 -5.92 13.39
C GLU A 48 22.97 -4.43 13.18
N ARG A 49 21.97 -3.58 13.38
CA ARG A 49 22.12 -2.12 13.37
C ARG A 49 21.32 -1.51 14.50
N ASP A 50 21.99 -0.74 15.36
CA ASP A 50 21.37 -0.04 16.50
C ASP A 50 20.56 -0.97 17.43
N GLY A 51 21.00 -2.23 17.59
CA GLY A 51 20.32 -3.26 18.38
C GLY A 51 19.13 -3.93 17.68
N ILE A 52 18.87 -3.59 16.42
CA ILE A 52 17.80 -4.15 15.60
C ILE A 52 18.40 -5.13 14.58
N SER A 53 17.84 -6.33 14.51
CA SER A 53 18.23 -7.33 13.50
C SER A 53 17.71 -6.90 12.13
N VAL A 54 18.61 -6.79 11.16
CA VAL A 54 18.28 -6.47 9.77
C VAL A 54 18.50 -7.74 8.93
N PRO A 55 17.46 -8.31 8.30
CA PRO A 55 17.61 -9.53 7.50
C PRO A 55 18.43 -9.27 6.23
N SER A 56 18.94 -10.34 5.61
CA SER A 56 19.52 -10.27 4.26
C SER A 56 18.54 -9.61 3.29
N LEU A 57 19.06 -8.83 2.34
CA LEU A 57 18.23 -8.23 1.30
C LEU A 57 17.62 -9.35 0.46
N LEU A 58 16.31 -9.26 0.22
CA LEU A 58 15.58 -10.12 -0.71
C LEU A 58 15.06 -9.25 -1.84
N SER A 59 15.25 -9.73 -3.07
CA SER A 59 14.57 -9.18 -4.23
C SER A 59 14.37 -10.27 -5.26
N HIS A 60 13.14 -10.75 -5.34
CA HIS A 60 12.74 -11.81 -6.28
C HIS A 60 11.65 -11.35 -7.25
N GLY A 61 10.95 -10.26 -6.96
CA GLY A 61 9.96 -9.67 -7.87
C GLY A 61 10.63 -8.80 -8.93
N PHE A 62 10.05 -8.77 -10.13
CA PHE A 62 10.62 -8.02 -11.25
C PHE A 62 10.47 -6.49 -11.09
N ASP A 63 9.48 -6.08 -10.31
CA ASP A 63 9.10 -4.70 -10.01
C ASP A 63 9.38 -4.31 -8.56
N ASP A 64 10.25 -5.07 -7.88
CA ASP A 64 10.72 -4.72 -6.54
C ASP A 64 11.42 -3.36 -6.56
N ASP A 65 11.07 -2.49 -5.62
CA ASP A 65 11.64 -1.16 -5.51
C ASP A 65 12.37 -0.93 -4.18
N VAL A 66 13.38 -0.06 -4.24
CA VAL A 66 14.13 0.45 -3.08
C VAL A 66 14.12 1.97 -3.09
N ARG A 67 14.21 2.57 -1.90
CA ARG A 67 14.47 4.00 -1.75
C ARG A 67 15.96 4.24 -1.62
N LEU A 68 16.54 4.92 -2.59
CA LEU A 68 17.91 5.44 -2.53
C LEU A 68 17.87 6.81 -1.85
N ILE A 69 18.60 6.96 -0.74
CA ILE A 69 18.74 8.22 -0.01
C ILE A 69 20.06 8.88 -0.42
N PHE A 70 19.96 9.98 -1.16
CA PHE A 70 21.11 10.69 -1.70
C PHE A 70 21.73 11.62 -0.65
N PRO A 71 23.04 11.85 -0.72
CA PRO A 71 23.67 12.96 0.00
C PRO A 71 22.99 14.28 -0.33
N ASP A 72 22.90 15.16 0.66
CA ASP A 72 22.44 16.52 0.47
C ASP A 72 23.34 17.23 -0.56
N PRO A 73 22.79 17.78 -1.66
CA PRO A 73 23.59 18.34 -2.73
C PRO A 73 24.30 19.65 -2.36
N GLU A 74 23.85 20.35 -1.32
CA GLU A 74 24.43 21.62 -0.86
C GLU A 74 25.50 21.41 0.22
N THR A 75 25.22 20.52 1.18
CA THR A 75 26.09 20.30 2.35
C THR A 75 26.98 19.07 2.24
N GLY A 76 26.59 18.09 1.42
CA GLY A 76 27.22 16.77 1.35
C GLY A 76 26.88 15.86 2.54
N GLU A 77 26.03 16.30 3.47
CA GLU A 77 25.58 15.46 4.58
C GLU A 77 24.77 14.27 4.08
N ARG A 78 24.82 13.15 4.82
CA ARG A 78 24.13 11.90 4.47
C ARG A 78 23.12 11.56 5.57
N PRO A 79 22.01 12.30 5.67
CA PRO A 79 20.98 11.95 6.65
C PRO A 79 20.38 10.59 6.28
N HIS A 80 19.95 9.85 7.29
CA HIS A 80 19.40 8.52 7.12
C HIS A 80 18.13 8.32 7.95
N PRO A 81 17.26 7.37 7.57
CA PRO A 81 16.14 6.98 8.41
C PRO A 81 16.61 6.44 9.76
N ILE A 82 15.69 6.38 10.73
CA ILE A 82 15.91 5.77 12.04
C ILE A 82 15.06 4.51 12.11
N ALA A 83 15.70 3.36 12.34
CA ALA A 83 14.99 2.09 12.46
C ALA A 83 14.18 2.04 13.76
N GLN A 84 12.96 1.51 13.67
CA GLN A 84 12.04 1.33 14.78
C GLN A 84 11.86 -0.17 15.06
N ASN A 85 11.50 -0.52 16.30
CA ASN A 85 11.32 -1.92 16.72
C ASN A 85 10.02 -2.56 16.17
N ASP A 86 9.21 -1.81 15.43
CA ASP A 86 7.92 -2.19 14.85
C ASP A 86 8.00 -2.55 13.36
N GLY A 87 9.22 -2.60 12.80
CA GLY A 87 9.44 -2.88 11.39
C GLY A 87 9.16 -1.70 10.46
N ASN A 88 9.03 -0.48 11.00
CA ASN A 88 9.00 0.76 10.27
C ASN A 88 10.36 1.49 10.32
N LEU A 89 10.46 2.53 9.49
CA LEU A 89 11.51 3.53 9.56
C LEU A 89 10.88 4.89 9.87
N LEU A 90 11.38 5.57 10.90
CA LEU A 90 11.12 7.00 11.08
C LEU A 90 11.94 7.76 10.02
N TRP A 91 11.31 8.70 9.32
CA TRP A 91 11.92 9.51 8.26
C TRP A 91 12.06 10.96 8.74
N PRO A 92 13.22 11.35 9.31
CA PRO A 92 13.46 12.73 9.73
C PRO A 92 13.28 13.71 8.57
N GLU A 93 12.95 14.96 8.89
CA GLU A 93 12.75 16.03 7.89
C GLU A 93 13.94 16.18 6.94
N ALA A 94 15.16 16.03 7.46
CA ALA A 94 16.40 16.05 6.68
C ALA A 94 16.46 14.97 5.58
N VAL A 95 15.72 13.86 5.71
CA VAL A 95 15.71 12.75 4.74
C VAL A 95 14.59 12.91 3.71
N LYS A 96 13.45 13.52 4.07
CA LYS A 96 12.20 13.46 3.29
C LYS A 96 12.33 13.93 1.84
N ASN A 97 13.21 14.90 1.58
CA ASN A 97 13.44 15.43 0.23
C ASN A 97 14.60 14.75 -0.51
N LEU A 98 15.37 13.91 0.17
CA LEU A 98 16.62 13.35 -0.32
C LEU A 98 16.53 11.91 -0.83
N PHE A 99 15.36 11.27 -0.81
CA PHE A 99 15.23 9.91 -1.36
C PHE A 99 14.44 9.86 -2.65
N ARG A 100 14.75 8.89 -3.51
CA ARG A 100 13.90 8.51 -4.65
C ARG A 100 13.74 7.00 -4.71
N THR A 101 12.59 6.57 -5.18
CA THR A 101 12.28 5.16 -5.37
C THR A 101 12.81 4.69 -6.72
N TYR A 102 13.49 3.55 -6.73
CA TYR A 102 14.07 2.94 -7.92
C TYR A 102 13.78 1.44 -7.96
N THR A 103 13.51 0.93 -9.16
CA THR A 103 13.37 -0.52 -9.40
C THR A 103 14.72 -1.20 -9.24
N VAL A 104 14.75 -2.33 -8.54
CA VAL A 104 15.88 -3.25 -8.50
C VAL A 104 16.00 -3.96 -9.86
N ARG A 105 17.03 -3.63 -10.63
CA ARG A 105 17.23 -4.21 -11.97
C ARG A 105 17.70 -5.66 -11.90
N TYR A 106 18.60 -5.96 -10.97
CA TYR A 106 18.92 -7.31 -10.53
C TYR A 106 19.53 -7.26 -9.12
N PHE A 107 19.42 -8.38 -8.41
CA PHE A 107 20.11 -8.62 -7.15
C PHE A 107 20.81 -9.97 -7.21
N ASP A 108 22.12 -9.96 -7.03
CA ASP A 108 22.95 -11.15 -6.92
C ASP A 108 23.31 -11.37 -5.44
N ALA A 109 22.56 -12.25 -4.79
CA ALA A 109 22.74 -12.57 -3.38
C ALA A 109 24.08 -13.30 -3.10
N VAL A 110 24.65 -13.98 -4.10
CA VAL A 110 25.90 -14.76 -3.95
C VAL A 110 27.10 -13.83 -3.92
N ASN A 111 27.14 -12.87 -4.86
CA ASN A 111 28.22 -11.90 -4.95
C ASN A 111 27.96 -10.62 -4.13
N GLY A 112 26.74 -10.44 -3.61
CA GLY A 112 26.36 -9.25 -2.86
C GLY A 112 26.33 -8.01 -3.74
N LEU A 113 25.66 -8.10 -4.89
CA LEU A 113 25.57 -7.00 -5.87
C LEU A 113 24.10 -6.61 -6.10
N LEU A 114 23.81 -5.32 -5.97
CA LEU A 114 22.49 -4.73 -6.22
C LEU A 114 22.60 -3.73 -7.36
N ALA A 115 21.92 -3.94 -8.49
CA ALA A 115 21.95 -3.00 -9.60
C ALA A 115 20.67 -2.18 -9.73
N ILE A 116 20.86 -0.89 -10.00
CA ILE A 116 19.80 0.09 -10.23
C ILE A 116 20.08 0.81 -11.54
N ASP A 117 19.03 0.95 -12.36
CA ASP A 117 19.06 1.68 -13.62
C ASP A 117 18.44 3.07 -13.44
N PHE A 118 19.20 4.11 -13.82
CA PHE A 118 18.84 5.52 -13.74
C PHE A 118 18.54 6.05 -15.14
N ALA A 119 17.26 6.32 -15.40
CA ALA A 119 16.84 7.07 -16.58
C ALA A 119 17.30 8.53 -16.46
N ARG A 120 17.89 9.05 -17.54
CA ARG A 120 18.40 10.43 -17.66
C ARG A 120 17.45 11.25 -18.52
N HIS A 121 16.55 11.99 -17.87
CA HIS A 121 15.47 12.70 -18.56
C HIS A 121 15.32 14.16 -18.12
N GLY A 122 16.31 14.74 -17.42
CA GLY A 122 16.32 16.16 -17.06
C GLY A 122 17.35 16.59 -16.01
N GLU A 123 16.95 17.54 -15.15
CA GLU A 123 17.73 17.96 -13.98
C GLU A 123 16.99 17.49 -12.72
N GLY A 124 17.70 16.93 -11.75
CA GLY A 124 17.10 16.48 -10.50
C GLY A 124 18.09 15.79 -9.58
N LEU A 125 17.70 15.62 -8.31
CA LEU A 125 18.58 15.07 -7.26
C LEU A 125 19.27 13.76 -7.68
N ALA A 126 18.47 12.76 -8.06
CA ALA A 126 18.99 11.44 -8.38
C ALA A 126 19.77 11.42 -9.70
N GLU A 127 19.34 12.20 -10.69
CA GLU A 127 20.03 12.32 -11.97
C GLU A 127 21.40 12.99 -11.79
N ASN A 128 21.45 14.14 -11.12
CA ASN A 128 22.68 14.87 -10.81
C ASN A 128 23.66 14.00 -10.01
N TRP A 129 23.14 13.25 -9.03
CA TRP A 129 23.94 12.30 -8.27
C TRP A 129 24.46 11.17 -9.17
N SER A 130 23.61 10.51 -9.95
CA SER A 130 24.01 9.40 -10.83
C SER A 130 25.05 9.82 -11.89
N GLN A 131 25.03 11.08 -12.32
CA GLN A 131 26.00 11.65 -13.25
C GLN A 131 27.36 11.87 -12.61
N SER A 132 27.39 12.27 -11.33
CA SER A 132 28.60 12.64 -10.59
C SER A 132 29.17 11.51 -9.72
N ALA A 133 28.40 10.44 -9.51
CA ALA A 133 28.78 9.28 -8.72
C ALA A 133 30.08 8.64 -9.20
N ARG A 134 30.86 8.14 -8.24
CA ARG A 134 32.13 7.47 -8.43
C ARG A 134 32.14 6.13 -7.69
N ILE A 135 32.95 5.20 -8.19
CA ILE A 135 33.21 3.94 -7.48
C ILE A 135 33.71 4.26 -6.06
N GLY A 136 33.10 3.60 -5.08
CA GLY A 136 33.33 3.80 -3.65
C GLY A 136 32.42 4.83 -2.98
N ASP A 137 31.62 5.60 -3.73
CA ASP A 137 30.69 6.55 -3.12
C ASP A 137 29.62 5.83 -2.29
N PRO A 138 29.37 6.25 -1.04
CA PRO A 138 28.40 5.58 -0.18
C PRO A 138 26.97 6.12 -0.41
N ILE A 139 25.99 5.25 -0.24
CA ILE A 139 24.56 5.59 -0.33
C ILE A 139 23.75 4.76 0.68
N PHE A 140 22.69 5.34 1.23
CA PHE A 140 21.73 4.54 2.00
C PHE A 140 20.62 4.03 1.08
N VAL A 141 20.24 2.76 1.29
CA VAL A 141 19.20 2.06 0.53
C VAL A 141 18.19 1.46 1.50
N ALA A 142 16.92 1.83 1.39
CA ALA A 142 15.83 1.28 2.20
C ALA A 142 14.90 0.38 1.36
N GLY A 143 14.52 -0.77 1.92
CA GLY A 143 13.72 -1.80 1.25
C GLY A 143 14.57 -2.89 0.57
N PRO A 144 13.97 -3.69 -0.34
CA PRO A 144 12.55 -3.69 -0.71
C PRO A 144 11.65 -4.06 0.47
N LYS A 145 10.40 -3.56 0.47
CA LYS A 145 9.40 -3.86 1.52
C LYS A 145 8.40 -4.94 1.12
N SER A 146 8.38 -5.30 -0.16
CA SER A 146 7.52 -6.36 -0.68
C SER A 146 8.09 -6.92 -1.97
N CYS A 147 7.91 -8.22 -2.17
CA CYS A 147 8.27 -8.91 -3.40
C CYS A 147 7.06 -9.65 -3.96
N ALA A 148 6.67 -9.36 -5.20
CA ALA A 148 5.55 -10.03 -5.84
C ALA A 148 6.02 -11.05 -6.86
N GLN A 149 5.42 -12.25 -6.83
CA GLN A 149 5.77 -13.34 -7.74
C GLN A 149 5.53 -12.97 -9.21
N LEU A 150 6.29 -13.61 -10.11
CA LEU A 150 6.10 -13.47 -11.55
C LEU A 150 4.69 -13.98 -11.92
N PRO A 151 3.89 -13.21 -12.69
CA PRO A 151 2.49 -13.55 -13.03
C PRO A 151 2.36 -14.69 -14.04
N THR A 152 2.94 -15.86 -13.74
CA THR A 152 2.95 -17.04 -14.63
C THR A 152 1.72 -17.93 -14.46
N HIS A 153 0.77 -17.55 -13.59
CA HIS A 153 -0.51 -18.22 -13.40
C HIS A 153 -1.55 -17.87 -14.48
N THR A 154 -1.33 -16.79 -15.23
CA THR A 154 -2.12 -16.42 -16.41
C THR A 154 -1.53 -17.03 -17.68
N ASP A 155 -2.26 -16.97 -18.81
CA ASP A 155 -1.81 -17.57 -20.07
C ASP A 155 -0.73 -16.72 -20.77
N TRP A 156 -0.76 -15.39 -20.61
CA TRP A 156 0.20 -14.48 -21.24
C TRP A 156 0.29 -13.10 -20.56
N LEU A 157 1.36 -12.34 -20.85
CA LEU A 157 1.61 -11.01 -20.27
C LEU A 157 1.52 -9.87 -21.29
N PHE A 158 0.98 -8.73 -20.87
CA PHE A 158 1.14 -7.46 -21.56
C PHE A 158 1.84 -6.43 -20.67
N LEU A 159 3.00 -5.95 -21.11
CA LEU A 159 3.82 -4.97 -20.38
C LEU A 159 3.87 -3.64 -21.14
N ALA A 160 3.72 -2.51 -20.47
CA ALA A 160 3.84 -1.21 -21.14
C ALA A 160 4.50 -0.13 -20.28
N GLY A 161 5.36 0.70 -20.87
CA GLY A 161 5.90 1.83 -20.14
C GLY A 161 6.89 2.69 -20.90
N ASP A 162 7.36 3.75 -20.26
CA ASP A 162 8.47 4.57 -20.74
C ASP A 162 9.82 4.02 -20.25
N GLU A 163 10.92 4.71 -20.56
CA GLU A 163 12.27 4.27 -20.23
C GLU A 163 12.47 4.06 -18.72
N THR A 164 11.68 4.71 -17.86
CA THR A 164 11.76 4.53 -16.41
C THR A 164 11.20 3.18 -15.95
N ALA A 165 10.31 2.57 -16.74
CA ALA A 165 9.74 1.24 -16.50
C ALA A 165 10.56 0.11 -17.14
N LEU A 166 11.44 0.42 -18.09
CA LEU A 166 12.29 -0.57 -18.78
C LEU A 166 13.11 -1.46 -17.83
N PRO A 167 13.63 -1.00 -16.68
CA PRO A 167 14.32 -1.90 -15.75
C PRO A 167 13.43 -3.03 -15.22
N ALA A 168 12.19 -2.72 -14.85
CA ALA A 168 11.20 -3.70 -14.39
C ALA A 168 10.76 -4.63 -15.53
N ILE A 169 10.43 -4.05 -16.69
CA ILE A 169 10.02 -4.80 -17.89
C ILE A 169 11.13 -5.77 -18.32
N GLY A 170 12.37 -5.28 -18.41
CA GLY A 170 13.52 -6.10 -18.79
C GLY A 170 13.73 -7.26 -17.83
N ARG A 171 13.72 -6.99 -16.51
CA ARG A 171 13.82 -8.03 -15.49
C ARG A 171 12.69 -9.04 -15.57
N CYS A 172 11.46 -8.60 -15.84
CA CYS A 172 10.29 -9.47 -16.02
C CYS A 172 10.51 -10.42 -17.19
N LEU A 173 10.80 -9.88 -18.38
CA LEU A 173 10.92 -10.64 -19.61
C LEU A 173 12.08 -11.65 -19.59
N GLU A 174 13.22 -11.28 -18.99
CA GLU A 174 14.38 -12.15 -18.80
C GLU A 174 14.10 -13.28 -17.79
N SER A 175 13.14 -13.09 -16.88
CA SER A 175 12.76 -14.09 -15.87
C SER A 175 11.64 -15.03 -16.33
N LEU A 176 11.07 -14.82 -17.52
CA LEU A 176 9.94 -15.63 -18.00
C LEU A 176 10.38 -17.07 -18.33
N PRO A 177 9.60 -18.08 -17.90
CA PRO A 177 9.78 -19.44 -18.38
C PRO A 177 9.65 -19.51 -19.91
N SER A 178 10.45 -20.37 -20.53
CA SER A 178 10.35 -20.62 -21.97
C SER A 178 8.93 -21.08 -22.35
N GLY A 179 8.33 -20.43 -23.34
CA GLY A 179 6.98 -20.74 -23.82
C GLY A 179 5.85 -19.98 -23.13
N HIS A 180 6.15 -19.13 -22.14
CA HIS A 180 5.17 -18.17 -21.64
C HIS A 180 5.14 -16.95 -22.58
N ASP A 181 3.97 -16.66 -23.15
CA ASP A 181 3.82 -15.58 -24.12
C ASP A 181 3.85 -14.21 -23.43
N ALA A 182 4.57 -13.25 -24.01
CA ALA A 182 4.54 -11.88 -23.52
C ALA A 182 4.67 -10.86 -24.66
N ILE A 183 3.93 -9.76 -24.54
CA ILE A 183 4.04 -8.59 -25.41
C ILE A 183 4.44 -7.40 -24.54
N ALA A 184 5.51 -6.70 -24.91
CA ALA A 184 5.95 -5.50 -24.22
C ALA A 184 5.97 -4.29 -25.17
N VAL A 185 5.47 -3.15 -24.71
CA VAL A 185 5.58 -1.86 -25.41
C VAL A 185 6.43 -0.93 -24.56
N VAL A 186 7.61 -0.56 -25.05
CA VAL A 186 8.54 0.31 -24.30
C VAL A 186 8.83 1.56 -25.10
N GLU A 187 8.53 2.72 -24.53
CA GLU A 187 8.99 3.99 -25.07
C GLU A 187 10.43 4.28 -24.64
N VAL A 188 11.25 4.71 -25.59
CA VAL A 188 12.60 5.19 -25.35
C VAL A 188 12.83 6.53 -26.06
N PRO A 189 13.76 7.37 -25.57
CA PRO A 189 14.03 8.67 -26.18
C PRO A 189 14.43 8.56 -27.65
N THR A 190 15.44 7.73 -27.95
CA THR A 190 16.02 7.60 -29.29
C THR A 190 16.21 6.12 -29.68
N ASN A 191 16.53 5.86 -30.96
CA ASN A 191 16.91 4.50 -31.39
C ASN A 191 18.18 3.99 -30.69
N ALA A 192 19.06 4.87 -30.23
CA ALA A 192 20.27 4.48 -29.50
C ALA A 192 19.96 4.01 -28.07
N ASP A 193 18.73 4.20 -27.60
CA ASP A 193 18.23 3.77 -26.30
C ASP A 193 17.52 2.41 -26.33
N ILE A 194 17.41 1.78 -27.51
CA ILE A 194 16.93 0.41 -27.64
C ILE A 194 17.95 -0.53 -26.98
N GLN A 195 17.53 -1.20 -25.91
CA GLN A 195 18.36 -2.16 -25.19
C GLN A 195 18.20 -3.56 -25.74
N LYS A 196 19.29 -4.32 -25.77
CA LYS A 196 19.23 -5.77 -26.00
C LYS A 196 18.90 -6.45 -24.66
N LEU A 197 17.85 -7.25 -24.66
CA LEU A 197 17.42 -8.06 -23.51
C LEU A 197 17.54 -9.54 -23.86
N ASP A 198 17.94 -10.36 -22.90
CA ASP A 198 18.05 -11.82 -23.08
C ASP A 198 16.69 -12.47 -22.80
N ILE A 199 15.83 -12.47 -23.81
CA ILE A 199 14.42 -12.89 -23.71
C ILE A 199 14.15 -14.22 -24.43
N PRO A 200 13.14 -15.00 -23.99
CA PRO A 200 12.65 -16.17 -24.73
C PRO A 200 12.03 -15.82 -26.10
N ASP A 201 12.02 -16.77 -27.04
CA ASP A 201 11.40 -16.61 -28.37
C ASP A 201 9.88 -16.30 -28.33
N SER A 202 9.20 -16.62 -27.22
CA SER A 202 7.77 -16.33 -26.98
C SER A 202 7.48 -14.87 -26.63
N VAL A 203 8.53 -14.03 -26.52
CA VAL A 203 8.41 -12.62 -26.13
C VAL A 203 8.51 -11.70 -27.36
N GLN A 204 7.58 -10.76 -27.46
CA GLN A 204 7.58 -9.71 -28.49
C GLN A 204 7.76 -8.34 -27.83
N ILE A 205 8.74 -7.56 -28.28
CA ILE A 205 8.98 -6.20 -27.79
C ILE A 205 8.75 -5.19 -28.93
N HIS A 206 7.86 -4.23 -28.66
CA HIS A 206 7.55 -3.11 -29.53
C HIS A 206 8.14 -1.82 -28.94
N TRP A 207 9.17 -1.29 -29.58
CA TRP A 207 9.78 -0.02 -29.17
C TRP A 207 8.98 1.15 -29.73
N ALA A 208 8.66 2.13 -28.89
CA ALA A 208 8.12 3.43 -29.29
C ALA A 208 9.24 4.48 -29.19
N ILE A 209 9.62 5.08 -30.32
CA ILE A 209 10.73 6.05 -30.35
C ILE A 209 10.19 7.47 -30.21
N ARG A 210 10.41 8.10 -29.05
CA ARG A 210 9.88 9.44 -28.73
C ARG A 210 10.30 10.50 -29.73
N ASP A 211 11.57 10.50 -30.16
CA ASP A 211 12.10 11.45 -31.15
C ASP A 211 11.49 11.28 -32.55
N GLN A 212 10.78 10.17 -32.80
CA GLN A 212 10.03 9.93 -34.03
C GLN A 212 8.54 10.25 -33.88
N GLY A 213 8.13 10.84 -32.75
CA GLY A 213 6.74 11.17 -32.45
C GLY A 213 5.90 9.96 -32.03
N GLU A 214 6.53 8.84 -31.69
CA GLU A 214 5.85 7.66 -31.16
C GLU A 214 5.74 7.72 -29.64
N GLY A 215 4.68 7.14 -29.09
CA GLY A 215 4.52 7.00 -27.64
C GLY A 215 4.04 5.60 -27.25
N PHE A 216 4.45 5.12 -26.07
CA PHE A 216 4.07 3.77 -25.62
C PHE A 216 2.55 3.63 -25.43
N VAL A 217 1.87 4.70 -25.01
CA VAL A 217 0.41 4.68 -24.81
C VAL A 217 -0.31 4.49 -26.14
N GLU A 218 0.05 5.28 -27.15
CA GLU A 218 -0.55 5.22 -28.48
C GLU A 218 -0.28 3.87 -29.14
N LYS A 219 0.95 3.36 -29.01
CA LYS A 219 1.35 2.05 -29.56
C LYS A 219 0.66 0.88 -28.83
N ALA A 220 0.55 0.94 -27.51
CA ALA A 220 -0.18 -0.06 -26.73
C ALA A 220 -1.68 -0.04 -27.06
N SER A 221 -2.31 1.13 -27.17
CA SER A 221 -3.71 1.26 -27.59
C SER A 221 -3.93 0.68 -28.98
N ALA A 222 -3.06 0.98 -29.96
CA ALA A 222 -3.16 0.43 -31.31
C ALA A 222 -3.11 -1.11 -31.31
N LEU A 223 -2.23 -1.72 -30.50
CA LEU A 223 -2.15 -3.18 -30.38
C LEU A 223 -3.41 -3.81 -29.79
N PHE A 224 -4.14 -3.10 -28.92
CA PHE A 224 -5.41 -3.57 -28.36
C PHE A 224 -6.62 -3.26 -29.25
N GLU A 225 -6.62 -2.14 -29.98
CA GLU A 225 -7.74 -1.68 -30.82
C GLU A 225 -7.76 -2.33 -32.22
N GLU A 226 -6.60 -2.59 -32.83
CA GLU A 226 -6.50 -3.11 -34.20
C GLU A 226 -6.81 -4.63 -34.32
N THR A 227 -6.96 -5.35 -33.20
CA THR A 227 -7.13 -6.82 -33.20
C THR A 227 -8.57 -7.30 -33.10
N ALA A 228 -9.44 -6.83 -34.00
CA ALA A 228 -10.66 -7.59 -34.33
C ALA A 228 -10.36 -8.95 -34.99
N ASP A 229 -9.11 -9.18 -35.43
CA ASP A 229 -8.58 -10.47 -35.92
C ASP A 229 -7.13 -10.74 -35.42
N SER A 230 -7.00 -11.30 -34.21
CA SER A 230 -6.01 -12.35 -33.83
C SER A 230 -4.48 -12.11 -33.78
N GLN A 231 -3.95 -10.98 -33.29
CA GLN A 231 -2.50 -10.92 -32.94
C GLN A 231 -2.19 -11.08 -31.45
N LEU A 232 -3.15 -10.83 -30.55
CA LEU A 232 -2.94 -11.10 -29.12
C LEU A 232 -3.02 -12.61 -28.85
N PRO A 233 -2.19 -13.15 -27.94
CA PRO A 233 -2.33 -14.52 -27.46
C PRO A 233 -3.73 -14.78 -26.91
N ARG A 234 -4.17 -16.04 -26.98
CA ARG A 234 -5.45 -16.46 -26.43
C ARG A 234 -5.30 -16.78 -24.95
N GLY A 235 -6.37 -16.60 -24.19
CA GLY A 235 -6.42 -16.94 -22.77
C GLY A 235 -6.45 -15.71 -21.87
N GLU A 236 -6.28 -15.95 -20.57
CA GLU A 236 -6.26 -14.92 -19.55
C GLU A 236 -4.95 -14.13 -19.61
N ALA A 237 -5.06 -12.81 -19.77
CA ALA A 237 -3.91 -11.91 -19.76
C ALA A 237 -3.64 -11.39 -18.35
N TYR A 238 -2.38 -11.18 -18.02
CA TYR A 238 -1.95 -10.28 -16.94
C TYR A 238 -1.28 -9.04 -17.52
N VAL A 239 -1.72 -7.85 -17.08
CA VAL A 239 -1.20 -6.57 -17.59
C VAL A 239 -0.46 -5.81 -16.51
N TRP A 240 0.73 -5.32 -16.86
CA TRP A 240 1.54 -4.48 -16.00
C TRP A 240 1.99 -3.24 -16.76
N ALA A 241 1.82 -2.04 -16.18
CA ALA A 241 2.29 -0.83 -16.83
C ALA A 241 2.84 0.22 -15.85
N ALA A 242 3.90 0.91 -16.24
CA ALA A 242 4.48 1.98 -15.44
C ALA A 242 5.11 3.08 -16.29
N GLY A 243 5.29 4.27 -15.72
CA GLY A 243 5.87 5.43 -16.40
C GLY A 243 5.29 6.74 -15.89
N GLU A 244 5.24 7.76 -16.74
CA GLU A 244 4.66 9.06 -16.39
C GLU A 244 3.18 8.93 -16.00
N ALA A 245 2.83 9.38 -14.78
CA ALA A 245 1.55 9.09 -14.14
C ALA A 245 0.33 9.54 -14.97
N SER A 246 0.38 10.71 -15.61
CA SER A 246 -0.75 11.25 -16.38
C SER A 246 -1.01 10.45 -17.66
N ARG A 247 0.04 9.87 -18.27
CA ARG A 247 -0.05 9.06 -19.49
C ARG A 247 -0.70 7.70 -19.25
N LEU A 248 -0.54 7.13 -18.05
CA LEU A 248 -1.08 5.80 -17.70
C LEU A 248 -2.61 5.76 -17.60
N LYS A 249 -3.27 6.91 -17.49
CA LYS A 249 -4.73 6.99 -17.40
C LYS A 249 -5.44 6.37 -18.61
N THR A 250 -4.91 6.62 -19.80
CA THR A 250 -5.44 6.04 -21.04
C THR A 250 -5.35 4.52 -21.02
N LEU A 251 -4.24 3.95 -20.53
CA LEU A 251 -4.06 2.51 -20.40
C LEU A 251 -4.98 1.89 -19.34
N ARG A 252 -5.17 2.55 -18.19
CA ARG A 252 -6.16 2.12 -17.18
C ARG A 252 -7.55 1.97 -17.81
N ARG A 253 -7.99 2.97 -18.57
CA ARG A 253 -9.29 2.96 -19.25
C ARG A 253 -9.37 1.85 -20.30
N LEU A 254 -8.31 1.68 -21.09
CA LEU A 254 -8.21 0.65 -22.11
C LEU A 254 -8.36 -0.75 -21.51
N PHE A 255 -7.52 -1.13 -20.55
CA PHE A 255 -7.53 -2.48 -19.98
C PHE A 255 -8.81 -2.78 -19.20
N LYS A 256 -9.41 -1.77 -18.55
CA LYS A 256 -10.75 -1.89 -17.96
C LYS A 256 -11.82 -2.20 -18.99
N ALA A 257 -11.72 -1.65 -20.20
CA ALA A 257 -12.64 -1.93 -21.30
C ALA A 257 -12.35 -3.26 -22.03
N SER A 258 -11.12 -3.79 -21.93
CA SER A 258 -10.70 -5.03 -22.61
C SER A 258 -11.21 -6.33 -21.96
N GLY A 259 -11.92 -6.26 -20.83
CA GLY A 259 -12.48 -7.43 -20.15
C GLY A 259 -11.45 -8.25 -19.35
N ILE A 260 -10.22 -7.76 -19.20
CA ILE A 260 -9.21 -8.34 -18.32
C ILE A 260 -9.69 -8.19 -16.88
N ALA A 261 -9.65 -9.28 -16.12
CA ALA A 261 -10.05 -9.28 -14.71
C ALA A 261 -9.23 -8.23 -13.93
N PRO A 262 -9.82 -7.35 -13.12
CA PRO A 262 -9.05 -6.28 -12.51
C PRO A 262 -8.01 -6.75 -11.46
N GLU A 263 -8.07 -8.00 -10.99
CA GLU A 263 -7.00 -8.70 -10.24
C GLU A 263 -5.75 -9.00 -11.10
N HIS A 264 -5.89 -8.97 -12.42
CA HIS A 264 -4.82 -9.22 -13.39
C HIS A 264 -4.25 -7.91 -13.96
N GLN A 265 -4.47 -6.77 -13.29
CA GLN A 265 -4.00 -5.46 -13.73
C GLN A 265 -3.18 -4.76 -12.65
N GLU A 266 -1.95 -4.35 -13.00
CA GLU A 266 -1.08 -3.56 -12.12
C GLU A 266 -0.50 -2.37 -12.88
N ILE A 267 -0.98 -1.16 -12.57
CA ILE A 267 -0.58 0.07 -13.28
C ILE A 267 -0.11 1.10 -12.26
N THR A 268 1.13 1.58 -12.39
CA THR A 268 1.81 2.40 -11.37
C THR A 268 2.52 3.60 -11.99
N GLY A 269 2.18 4.81 -11.55
CA GLY A 269 2.91 6.02 -11.94
C GLY A 269 4.26 6.09 -11.24
N TYR A 270 5.36 6.09 -12.00
CA TYR A 270 6.72 6.14 -11.46
C TYR A 270 7.20 7.57 -11.24
N TRP A 271 6.80 8.47 -12.12
CA TRP A 271 7.22 9.87 -12.07
C TRP A 271 6.13 10.77 -12.63
N ARG A 272 6.30 12.08 -12.42
CA ARG A 272 5.41 13.13 -12.92
C ARG A 272 6.24 14.30 -13.41
N ARG A 273 5.84 14.88 -14.54
CA ARG A 273 6.49 16.09 -15.06
C ARG A 273 5.98 17.31 -14.28
N THR A 274 6.83 17.91 -13.45
CA THR A 274 6.49 19.14 -12.71
C THR A 274 6.71 20.38 -13.57
N SER A 275 5.77 21.34 -13.57
CA SER A 275 6.02 22.70 -14.03
C SER A 275 6.86 23.44 -12.96
N ARG A 276 8.00 24.00 -13.35
CA ARG A 276 8.95 24.68 -12.45
C ARG A 276 8.26 25.90 -11.81
N LYS A 277 8.30 26.03 -10.48
CA LYS A 277 8.07 27.30 -9.76
C LYS A 277 9.31 27.68 -8.98
N ASP A 278 9.70 28.95 -9.09
CA ASP A 278 10.79 29.58 -8.36
C ASP A 278 10.48 29.59 -6.86
N GLY A 279 11.31 28.90 -6.08
CA GLY A 279 11.27 28.97 -4.62
C GLY A 279 11.85 30.30 -4.15
N LYS A 280 11.09 31.02 -3.31
CA LYS A 280 11.62 32.09 -2.46
C LYS A 280 11.55 31.64 -1.01
N GLU A 281 12.71 31.58 -0.38
CA GLU A 281 12.89 31.33 1.05
C GLU A 281 13.03 32.61 1.90
N SER A 282 12.78 32.41 3.20
CA SER A 282 13.19 33.17 4.41
C SER A 282 12.28 34.34 4.84
N ALA A 283 12.01 34.68 6.11
CA ALA A 283 12.46 34.24 7.45
C ALA A 283 11.55 34.85 8.55
N SER A 284 11.51 34.25 9.77
CA SER A 284 11.44 34.91 11.12
C SER A 284 10.93 33.93 12.19
N SER A 285 11.66 33.77 13.31
CA SER A 285 11.37 32.78 14.36
C SER A 285 10.15 33.06 15.24
N SER A 286 9.52 34.24 15.15
CA SER A 286 8.21 34.51 15.79
C SER A 286 7.05 34.38 14.81
N ASN A 287 7.29 34.71 13.53
CA ASN A 287 6.33 34.45 12.46
C ASN A 287 6.23 32.95 12.16
N SER A 288 7.30 32.19 12.36
CA SER A 288 7.29 30.74 12.17
C SER A 288 6.37 30.03 13.16
N VAL A 289 6.29 30.47 14.43
CA VAL A 289 5.40 29.84 15.42
C VAL A 289 3.94 30.12 15.09
N LEU A 290 3.59 31.36 14.77
CA LEU A 290 2.23 31.71 14.36
C LEU A 290 1.83 31.07 13.03
N HIS A 291 2.79 30.93 12.10
CA HIS A 291 2.58 30.21 10.84
C HIS A 291 2.36 28.71 11.08
N ASN A 292 3.17 28.07 11.93
CA ASN A 292 2.98 26.66 12.29
C ASN A 292 1.62 26.45 12.97
N ILE A 293 1.21 27.34 13.89
CA ILE A 293 -0.12 27.26 14.52
C ILE A 293 -1.22 27.43 13.48
N HIS A 294 -1.05 28.38 12.54
CA HIS A 294 -1.99 28.59 11.46
C HIS A 294 -2.12 27.35 10.58
N ASP A 295 -1.01 26.73 10.20
CA ASP A 295 -0.98 25.54 9.35
C ASP A 295 -1.60 24.33 10.06
N LEU A 296 -1.34 24.15 11.37
CA LEU A 296 -1.99 23.14 12.19
C LEU A 296 -3.51 23.38 12.38
N ALA A 297 -3.96 24.63 12.30
CA ALA A 297 -5.37 25.00 12.45
C ALA A 297 -6.13 25.07 11.12
N GLU A 298 -5.46 24.90 9.99
CA GLU A 298 -6.07 25.04 8.67
C GLU A 298 -6.85 23.77 8.31
N LEU A 299 -8.18 23.88 8.33
CA LEU A 299 -9.09 22.78 7.99
C LEU A 299 -9.78 22.97 6.63
N ASN A 300 -9.81 24.20 6.11
CA ASN A 300 -10.69 24.55 4.98
C ASN A 300 -10.30 23.79 3.71
N SER A 301 -9.00 23.62 3.45
CA SER A 301 -8.50 22.86 2.29
C SER A 301 -8.87 21.38 2.39
N ALA A 302 -8.72 20.78 3.57
CA ALA A 302 -9.09 19.40 3.84
C ALA A 302 -10.60 19.14 3.66
N PHE A 303 -11.45 20.06 4.12
CA PHE A 303 -12.90 20.02 3.92
C PHE A 303 -13.27 20.20 2.45
N ALA A 304 -12.67 21.18 1.77
CA ALA A 304 -12.94 21.45 0.37
C ALA A 304 -12.53 20.26 -0.52
N LEU A 305 -11.37 19.66 -0.27
CA LEU A 305 -10.90 18.50 -1.00
C LEU A 305 -11.87 17.33 -0.88
N ARG A 306 -12.23 16.93 0.36
CA ARG A 306 -13.19 15.84 0.64
C ARG A 306 -14.55 16.12 0.01
N THR A 307 -15.04 17.35 0.12
CA THR A 307 -16.31 17.77 -0.48
C THR A 307 -16.28 17.64 -2.00
N ALA A 308 -15.22 18.12 -2.65
CA ALA A 308 -15.09 18.06 -4.11
C ALA A 308 -15.01 16.62 -4.64
N VAL A 309 -14.28 15.75 -3.94
CA VAL A 309 -14.19 14.32 -4.25
C VAL A 309 -15.56 13.65 -4.08
N ARG A 310 -16.24 13.87 -2.95
CA ARG A 310 -17.55 13.27 -2.67
C ARG A 310 -18.65 13.74 -3.64
N LEU A 311 -18.57 14.98 -4.12
CA LEU A 311 -19.45 15.53 -5.15
C LEU A 311 -19.08 15.08 -6.57
N GLY A 312 -18.00 14.30 -6.75
CA GLY A 312 -17.56 13.81 -8.06
C GLY A 312 -17.03 14.89 -9.00
N LEU A 313 -16.67 16.08 -8.49
CA LEU A 313 -16.39 17.24 -9.36
C LEU A 313 -15.23 16.98 -10.33
N PHE A 314 -14.17 16.32 -9.86
CA PHE A 314 -13.00 16.01 -10.68
C PHE A 314 -13.35 14.99 -11.78
N GLN A 315 -14.11 13.95 -11.42
CA GLN A 315 -14.58 12.94 -12.36
C GLN A 315 -15.45 13.57 -13.46
N GLU A 316 -16.36 14.47 -13.11
CA GLU A 316 -17.25 15.12 -14.08
C GLU A 316 -16.51 16.08 -15.02
N ILE A 317 -15.55 16.87 -14.50
CA ILE A 317 -14.72 17.74 -15.35
C ILE A 317 -13.91 16.89 -16.34
N ASP A 318 -13.32 15.79 -15.87
CA ASP A 318 -12.56 14.86 -16.72
C ASP A 318 -13.44 14.15 -17.76
N ALA A 319 -14.68 13.82 -17.40
CA ALA A 319 -15.68 13.26 -18.30
C ALA A 319 -16.19 14.28 -19.35
N GLY A 320 -15.79 15.55 -19.25
CA GLY A 320 -16.10 16.59 -20.23
C GLY A 320 -17.14 17.62 -19.77
N ALA A 321 -17.62 17.58 -18.52
CA ALA A 321 -18.44 18.62 -17.92
C ALA A 321 -17.59 19.86 -17.55
N ASN A 322 -16.90 20.41 -18.55
CA ASN A 322 -15.84 21.40 -18.41
C ASN A 322 -16.33 22.85 -18.44
N THR A 323 -17.60 23.10 -18.16
CA THR A 323 -18.15 24.46 -18.01
C THR A 323 -19.01 24.52 -16.75
N PHE A 324 -19.16 25.70 -16.14
CA PHE A 324 -19.96 25.83 -14.92
C PHE A 324 -21.39 25.28 -15.06
N PRO A 325 -22.16 25.60 -16.13
CA PRO A 325 -23.51 25.04 -16.27
C PRO A 325 -23.51 23.52 -16.46
N ALA A 326 -22.55 22.98 -17.23
CA ALA A 326 -22.44 21.55 -17.46
C ALA A 326 -22.08 20.80 -16.17
N LEU A 327 -21.11 21.31 -15.40
CA LEU A 327 -20.68 20.71 -14.14
C LEU A 327 -21.77 20.79 -13.07
N ALA A 328 -22.48 21.92 -12.96
CA ALA A 328 -23.59 22.04 -12.02
C ALA A 328 -24.74 21.08 -12.37
N ALA A 329 -25.04 20.91 -13.66
CA ALA A 329 -26.04 19.94 -14.09
C ALA A 329 -25.60 18.48 -13.83
N ALA A 330 -24.32 18.16 -14.09
CA ALA A 330 -23.79 16.82 -13.91
C ALA A 330 -23.73 16.39 -12.43
N ALA A 331 -23.32 17.30 -11.54
CA ALA A 331 -23.20 17.03 -10.10
C ALA A 331 -24.48 17.36 -9.30
N ASP A 332 -25.57 17.79 -9.94
CA ASP A 332 -26.82 18.26 -9.32
C ASP A 332 -26.60 19.37 -8.27
N LEU A 333 -25.89 20.43 -8.67
CA LEU A 333 -25.48 21.53 -7.79
C LEU A 333 -26.01 22.88 -8.24
N HIS A 334 -26.20 23.78 -7.27
CA HIS A 334 -26.50 25.18 -7.56
C HIS A 334 -25.29 25.87 -8.21
N GLU A 335 -25.45 26.33 -9.45
CA GLU A 335 -24.35 26.87 -10.26
C GLU A 335 -23.60 28.03 -9.58
N GLU A 336 -24.30 28.96 -8.93
CA GLU A 336 -23.63 30.08 -8.28
C GLU A 336 -22.78 29.64 -7.07
N ALA A 337 -23.24 28.62 -6.34
CA ALA A 337 -22.49 28.08 -5.20
C ALA A 337 -21.26 27.31 -5.70
N LEU A 338 -21.45 26.50 -6.75
CA LEU A 338 -20.37 25.80 -7.43
C LEU A 338 -19.31 26.78 -7.97
N ARG A 339 -19.70 27.91 -8.55
CA ARG A 339 -18.77 28.95 -9.00
C ARG A 339 -17.90 29.50 -7.87
N ARG A 340 -18.46 29.69 -6.68
CA ARG A 340 -17.69 30.14 -5.49
C ARG A 340 -16.71 29.05 -5.06
N PHE A 341 -17.16 27.80 -5.05
CA PHE A 341 -16.37 26.67 -4.62
C PHE A 341 -15.21 26.36 -5.57
N ILE A 342 -15.45 26.34 -6.89
CA ILE A 342 -14.42 26.14 -7.92
C ILE A 342 -13.35 27.23 -7.88
N ARG A 343 -13.67 28.49 -7.56
CA ARG A 343 -12.64 29.52 -7.35
C ARG A 343 -11.69 29.17 -6.21
N TYR A 344 -12.20 28.56 -5.14
CA TYR A 344 -11.36 28.10 -4.04
C TYR A 344 -10.54 26.87 -4.45
N LEU A 345 -11.14 25.88 -5.11
CA LEU A 345 -10.40 24.72 -5.66
C LEU A 345 -9.31 25.15 -6.66
N ALA A 346 -9.52 26.23 -7.41
CA ALA A 346 -8.52 26.81 -8.29
C ALA A 346 -7.38 27.49 -7.53
N ALA A 347 -7.68 28.16 -6.41
CA ALA A 347 -6.65 28.70 -5.52
C ALA A 347 -5.82 27.60 -4.85
N LEU A 348 -6.40 26.41 -4.66
CA LEU A 348 -5.70 25.19 -4.21
C LEU A 348 -4.97 24.45 -5.34
N GLU A 349 -4.95 25.00 -6.55
CA GLU A 349 -4.29 24.41 -7.72
C GLU A 349 -4.82 23.02 -8.08
N LEU A 350 -6.12 22.78 -7.86
CA LEU A 350 -6.81 21.54 -8.24
C LEU A 350 -7.56 21.69 -9.58
N VAL A 351 -8.00 22.91 -9.90
CA VAL A 351 -8.74 23.23 -11.14
C VAL A 351 -8.20 24.54 -11.73
N GLU A 352 -8.02 24.59 -13.03
CA GLU A 352 -7.75 25.81 -13.77
C GLU A 352 -9.06 26.34 -14.38
N VAL A 353 -9.25 27.67 -14.33
CA VAL A 353 -10.43 28.35 -14.86
C VAL A 353 -9.99 29.33 -15.94
N SER A 354 -10.41 29.11 -17.19
CA SER A 354 -10.13 29.97 -18.33
C SER A 354 -11.41 30.45 -19.00
N GLU A 355 -11.72 31.75 -18.89
CA GLU A 355 -12.94 32.44 -19.38
C GLU A 355 -14.28 31.77 -18.98
N THR A 356 -14.58 30.61 -19.54
CA THR A 356 -15.79 29.80 -19.30
C THR A 356 -15.51 28.30 -19.12
N THR A 357 -14.26 27.87 -19.34
CA THR A 357 -13.83 26.47 -19.34
C THR A 357 -13.10 26.12 -18.04
N LEU A 358 -13.35 24.91 -17.55
CA LEU A 358 -12.73 24.29 -16.39
C LEU A 358 -11.82 23.16 -16.86
N THR A 359 -10.60 23.15 -16.38
CA THR A 359 -9.61 22.10 -16.69
C THR A 359 -8.97 21.60 -15.42
N LEU A 360 -8.71 20.30 -15.31
CA LEU A 360 -8.03 19.77 -14.14
C LEU A 360 -6.54 20.08 -14.23
N THR A 361 -5.97 20.48 -13.09
CA THR A 361 -4.51 20.48 -12.95
C THR A 361 -4.01 19.05 -12.83
N ALA A 362 -2.69 18.86 -12.76
CA ALA A 362 -2.11 17.55 -12.46
C ALA A 362 -2.66 16.99 -11.12
N MET A 363 -2.79 17.80 -10.08
CA MET A 363 -3.36 17.35 -8.81
C MET A 363 -4.84 17.01 -8.92
N GLY A 364 -5.65 17.85 -9.60
CA GLY A 364 -7.06 17.54 -9.82
C GLY A 364 -7.28 16.26 -10.64
N MET A 365 -6.37 15.97 -11.57
CA MET A 365 -6.44 14.79 -12.42
C MET A 365 -6.28 13.47 -11.63
N GLU A 366 -5.46 13.45 -10.57
CA GLU A 366 -5.34 12.28 -9.69
C GLU A 366 -6.65 11.96 -8.96
N LEU A 367 -7.44 13.00 -8.68
CA LEU A 367 -8.70 12.90 -7.96
C LEU A 367 -9.90 12.58 -8.86
N ALA A 368 -9.67 12.51 -10.18
CA ALA A 368 -10.71 12.19 -11.16
C ALA A 368 -10.97 10.68 -11.29
N ASP A 369 -10.03 9.84 -10.84
CA ASP A 369 -10.21 8.38 -10.80
C ASP A 369 -10.86 7.94 -9.48
N PRO A 370 -12.15 7.54 -9.47
CA PRO A 370 -12.84 7.11 -8.26
C PRO A 370 -12.27 5.82 -7.67
N ASP A 371 -11.54 5.03 -8.47
CA ASP A 371 -10.91 3.79 -8.03
C ASP A 371 -9.50 4.04 -7.43
N SER A 372 -8.99 5.27 -7.47
CA SER A 372 -7.68 5.59 -6.88
C SER A 372 -7.71 5.48 -5.34
N ASN A 373 -6.59 5.04 -4.76
CA ASN A 373 -6.43 4.93 -3.31
C ASN A 373 -6.68 6.28 -2.59
N VAL A 374 -6.26 7.39 -3.21
CA VAL A 374 -6.44 8.74 -2.65
C VAL A 374 -7.91 9.12 -2.59
N VAL A 375 -8.68 8.87 -3.65
CA VAL A 375 -10.13 9.16 -3.66
C VAL A 375 -10.85 8.30 -2.64
N ARG A 376 -10.58 6.99 -2.58
CA ARG A 376 -11.19 6.08 -1.59
C ARG A 376 -10.91 6.52 -0.15
N TRP A 377 -9.70 7.00 0.15
CA TRP A 377 -9.37 7.56 1.46
C TRP A 377 -10.16 8.85 1.79
N LEU A 378 -10.44 9.68 0.78
CA LEU A 378 -11.14 10.97 0.96
C LEU A 378 -12.67 10.88 0.95
N SER A 379 -13.27 9.80 0.46
CA SER A 379 -14.73 9.64 0.33
C SER A 379 -15.33 8.37 0.95
N GLY A 380 -14.52 7.35 1.27
CA GLY A 380 -14.97 6.07 1.83
C GLY A 380 -15.06 6.03 3.36
N PRO A 381 -15.05 4.84 3.98
CA PRO A 381 -15.12 4.68 5.44
C PRO A 381 -14.03 5.45 6.20
N ALA A 382 -12.79 5.46 5.69
CA ALA A 382 -11.67 6.23 6.24
C ALA A 382 -11.96 7.74 6.37
N HIS A 383 -12.78 8.31 5.46
CA HIS A 383 -13.20 9.69 5.58
C HIS A 383 -14.03 9.90 6.86
N LEU A 384 -14.99 9.02 7.14
CA LEU A 384 -15.83 9.14 8.33
C LEU A 384 -15.01 8.98 9.61
N GLU A 385 -14.04 8.07 9.61
CA GLU A 385 -13.08 7.90 10.71
C GLU A 385 -12.30 9.20 10.96
N ALA A 386 -11.72 9.81 9.93
CA ALA A 386 -11.03 11.10 10.06
C ALA A 386 -11.97 12.22 10.55
N MET A 387 -13.23 12.22 10.10
CA MET A 387 -14.22 13.21 10.52
C MET A 387 -14.66 13.04 11.97
N ALA A 388 -14.44 11.89 12.61
CA ALA A 388 -14.78 11.65 14.02
C ALA A 388 -14.06 12.64 14.96
N LEU A 389 -12.86 13.10 14.59
CA LEU A 389 -12.07 14.07 15.35
C LEU A 389 -12.77 15.42 15.52
N MET A 390 -13.75 15.77 14.67
CA MET A 390 -14.58 16.96 14.88
C MET A 390 -15.33 16.93 16.22
N ARG A 391 -15.50 15.75 16.80
CA ARG A 391 -16.17 15.53 18.08
C ARG A 391 -15.21 15.04 19.18
N LEU A 392 -13.91 15.19 18.99
CA LEU A 392 -12.89 14.78 19.96
C LEU A 392 -13.13 15.35 21.37
N GLU A 393 -13.64 16.58 21.48
CA GLU A 393 -14.01 17.20 22.77
C GLU A 393 -15.04 16.36 23.55
N HIS A 394 -15.98 15.70 22.88
CA HIS A 394 -16.92 14.78 23.52
C HIS A 394 -16.16 13.61 24.13
N SER A 395 -15.37 12.91 23.31
CA SER A 395 -14.64 11.72 23.74
C SER A 395 -13.61 12.00 24.81
N LEU A 396 -12.93 13.16 24.79
CA LEU A 396 -12.03 13.57 25.87
C LEU A 396 -12.76 13.85 27.20
N ARG A 397 -14.03 14.26 27.16
CA ARG A 397 -14.83 14.51 28.37
C ARG A 397 -15.45 13.25 28.95
N THR A 398 -15.85 12.31 28.10
CA THR A 398 -16.60 11.12 28.49
C THR A 398 -15.74 9.87 28.58
N GLY A 399 -14.64 9.81 27.83
CA GLY A 399 -13.89 8.58 27.57
C GLY A 399 -14.60 7.62 26.60
N GLU A 400 -15.66 8.07 25.94
CA GLU A 400 -16.53 7.24 25.08
C GLU A 400 -16.48 7.68 23.60
N ALA A 401 -16.91 6.78 22.71
CA ALA A 401 -17.06 7.07 21.28
C ALA A 401 -18.01 8.24 21.04
N ALA A 402 -17.65 9.13 20.12
CA ALA A 402 -18.53 10.21 19.70
C ALA A 402 -19.70 9.68 18.85
N PRO A 403 -20.92 10.21 19.05
CA PRO A 403 -22.07 9.83 18.24
C PRO A 403 -21.95 10.37 16.80
N GLN A 404 -22.38 9.55 15.84
CA GLN A 404 -22.18 9.70 14.39
C GLN A 404 -23.44 10.18 13.65
N GLY A 405 -23.23 10.94 12.58
CA GLY A 405 -24.30 11.51 11.75
C GLY A 405 -25.17 12.56 12.46
N GLU A 406 -26.14 13.12 11.73
CA GLU A 406 -27.03 14.18 12.24
C GLU A 406 -27.91 13.72 13.42
N GLN A 407 -28.26 12.43 13.45
CA GLN A 407 -29.09 11.83 14.49
C GLN A 407 -28.29 11.44 15.74
N GLY A 408 -26.95 11.50 15.68
CA GLY A 408 -26.07 11.15 16.79
C GLY A 408 -26.17 9.69 17.22
N LEU A 409 -25.92 8.77 16.29
CA LEU A 409 -26.02 7.32 16.51
C LEU A 409 -24.67 6.72 16.94
N PRO A 410 -24.64 5.62 17.70
CA PRO A 410 -23.43 4.79 17.83
C PRO A 410 -22.94 4.33 16.45
N TRP A 411 -21.62 4.16 16.29
CA TRP A 411 -21.03 3.77 15.01
C TRP A 411 -21.63 2.48 14.43
N SER A 412 -21.81 1.45 15.26
CA SER A 412 -22.40 0.17 14.84
C SER A 412 -23.81 0.33 14.27
N GLU A 413 -24.64 1.17 14.91
CA GLU A 413 -25.98 1.47 14.42
C GLU A 413 -25.93 2.32 13.14
N TYR A 414 -25.03 3.31 13.08
CA TYR A 414 -24.84 4.15 11.90
C TYR A 414 -24.49 3.31 10.66
N VAL A 415 -23.52 2.40 10.79
CA VAL A 415 -23.13 1.48 9.71
C VAL A 415 -24.23 0.49 9.36
N SER A 416 -24.97 -0.05 10.34
CA SER A 416 -26.06 -1.01 10.08
C SER A 416 -27.18 -0.45 9.21
N ARG A 417 -27.35 0.88 9.20
CA ARG A 417 -28.35 1.59 8.40
C ARG A 417 -27.90 1.85 6.96
N ASP A 418 -26.62 1.63 6.66
CA ASP A 418 -26.03 1.81 5.34
C ASP A 418 -25.27 0.55 4.90
N PRO A 419 -25.93 -0.39 4.19
CA PRO A 419 -25.30 -1.61 3.71
C PRO A 419 -24.12 -1.38 2.76
N GLN A 420 -24.09 -0.25 2.04
CA GLN A 420 -22.98 0.06 1.15
C GLN A 420 -21.74 0.44 1.97
N LEU A 421 -21.91 1.34 2.95
CA LEU A 421 -20.83 1.70 3.87
C LEU A 421 -20.29 0.47 4.63
N ALA A 422 -21.17 -0.43 5.06
CA ALA A 422 -20.78 -1.68 5.71
C ALA A 422 -19.88 -2.54 4.80
N ALA A 423 -20.23 -2.67 3.52
CA ALA A 423 -19.45 -3.42 2.54
C ALA A 423 -18.10 -2.75 2.23
N GLU A 424 -18.08 -1.43 2.02
CA GLU A 424 -16.86 -0.66 1.75
C GLU A 424 -15.87 -0.74 2.92
N ARG A 425 -16.37 -0.76 4.16
CA ARG A 425 -15.53 -0.94 5.37
C ARG A 425 -14.86 -2.31 5.41
N ILE A 426 -15.60 -3.37 5.09
CA ILE A 426 -15.04 -4.74 5.01
C ILE A 426 -13.96 -4.80 3.93
N GLU A 427 -14.22 -4.21 2.76
CA GLU A 427 -13.25 -4.12 1.66
C GLU A 427 -11.98 -3.37 2.10
N GLN A 428 -12.11 -2.21 2.75
CA GLN A 428 -10.99 -1.42 3.26
C GLN A 428 -10.15 -2.22 4.27
N LYS A 429 -10.78 -2.97 5.18
CA LYS A 429 -10.05 -3.79 6.17
C LYS A 429 -9.37 -5.01 5.54
N ASN A 430 -9.98 -5.65 4.54
CA ASN A 430 -9.35 -6.71 3.76
C ASN A 430 -8.13 -6.18 2.97
N MET A 431 -8.25 -5.03 2.32
CA MET A 431 -7.14 -4.36 1.65
C MET A 431 -5.99 -4.07 2.64
N SER A 432 -6.31 -3.55 3.83
CA SER A 432 -5.33 -3.27 4.87
C SER A 432 -4.62 -4.56 5.35
N ALA A 433 -5.38 -5.63 5.58
CA ALA A 433 -4.86 -6.93 5.99
C ALA A 433 -3.86 -7.51 4.97
N GLY A 434 -4.05 -7.24 3.67
CA GLY A 434 -3.12 -7.65 2.61
C GLY A 434 -1.68 -7.14 2.80
N TRP A 435 -1.49 -6.06 3.57
CA TRP A 435 -0.17 -5.50 3.84
C TRP A 435 0.61 -6.19 4.96
N THR A 436 -0.03 -7.02 5.78
CA THR A 436 0.61 -7.64 6.96
C THR A 436 0.35 -9.14 7.06
N ALA A 437 -0.73 -9.66 6.45
CA ALA A 437 -1.04 -11.08 6.42
C ALA A 437 0.11 -11.97 5.88
N PRO A 438 0.80 -11.64 4.76
CA PRO A 438 1.93 -12.45 4.27
C PRO A 438 3.04 -12.65 5.31
N SER A 439 3.49 -11.56 5.93
CA SER A 439 4.54 -11.56 6.94
C SER A 439 4.09 -12.27 8.23
N ALA A 440 2.87 -11.98 8.69
CA ALA A 440 2.29 -12.64 9.86
C ALA A 440 2.12 -14.15 9.67
N ALA A 441 1.63 -14.60 8.51
CA ALA A 441 1.49 -16.02 8.20
C ALA A 441 2.84 -16.74 8.11
N GLN A 442 3.86 -16.08 7.55
CA GLN A 442 5.24 -16.59 7.54
C GLN A 442 5.80 -16.73 8.95
N ALA A 443 5.62 -15.73 9.81
CA ALA A 443 6.04 -15.80 11.20
C ALA A 443 5.32 -16.93 11.96
N MET A 444 4.00 -17.06 11.77
CA MET A 444 3.19 -18.14 12.37
C MET A 444 3.56 -19.54 11.87
N GLN A 445 4.02 -19.70 10.63
CA GLN A 445 4.37 -21.00 10.04
C GLN A 445 5.41 -21.78 10.86
N HIS A 446 6.28 -21.10 11.60
CA HIS A 446 7.28 -21.72 12.47
C HIS A 446 6.65 -22.43 13.68
N TYR A 447 5.45 -22.02 14.05
CA TYR A 447 4.71 -22.54 15.20
C TYR A 447 3.60 -23.50 14.77
N LEU A 448 2.91 -23.18 13.68
CA LEU A 448 1.75 -23.95 13.22
C LEU A 448 2.14 -25.38 12.80
N ASN A 449 1.42 -26.35 13.36
CA ASN A 449 1.51 -27.73 12.89
C ASN A 449 0.80 -27.86 11.54
N ASP A 450 1.20 -28.84 10.75
CA ASP A 450 0.64 -29.09 9.43
C ASP A 450 -0.88 -29.35 9.45
N THR A 451 -1.40 -29.98 10.52
CA THR A 451 -2.84 -30.21 10.73
C THR A 451 -3.51 -29.19 11.66
N ALA A 452 -2.97 -27.97 11.77
CA ALA A 452 -3.51 -26.95 12.66
C ALA A 452 -4.97 -26.60 12.34
N ARG A 453 -5.76 -26.34 13.38
CA ARG A 453 -7.12 -25.80 13.29
C ARG A 453 -7.09 -24.37 13.81
N VAL A 454 -7.01 -23.40 12.90
CA VAL A 454 -6.74 -22.00 13.23
C VAL A 454 -8.05 -21.23 13.33
N LEU A 455 -8.41 -20.79 14.52
CA LEU A 455 -9.54 -19.88 14.76
C LEU A 455 -9.05 -18.44 14.63
N ILE A 456 -9.62 -17.66 13.71
CA ILE A 456 -9.21 -16.29 13.42
C ILE A 456 -10.36 -15.35 13.79
N ILE A 457 -10.09 -14.40 14.68
CA ILE A 457 -11.08 -13.48 15.23
C ILE A 457 -10.62 -12.04 14.93
N GLY A 458 -11.42 -11.30 14.17
CA GLY A 458 -11.16 -9.89 13.88
C GLY A 458 -11.38 -9.51 12.42
N GLN A 459 -11.36 -8.20 12.15
CA GLN A 459 -11.55 -7.66 10.80
C GLN A 459 -10.38 -8.05 9.89
N GLY A 460 -10.67 -8.29 8.60
CA GLY A 460 -9.65 -8.77 7.66
C GLY A 460 -9.28 -10.25 7.81
N GLY A 461 -9.92 -10.99 8.72
CA GLY A 461 -9.59 -12.38 9.04
C GLY A 461 -9.58 -13.34 7.85
N ALA A 462 -10.39 -13.07 6.82
CA ALA A 462 -10.39 -13.86 5.59
C ALA A 462 -9.04 -13.84 4.86
N VAL A 463 -8.35 -12.69 4.86
CA VAL A 463 -7.07 -12.52 4.19
C VAL A 463 -5.96 -13.28 4.93
N TYR A 464 -5.95 -13.22 6.26
CA TYR A 464 -5.02 -14.01 7.08
C TYR A 464 -5.29 -15.51 6.93
N ALA A 465 -6.56 -15.93 6.89
CA ALA A 465 -6.95 -17.32 6.68
C ALA A 465 -6.39 -17.84 5.34
N ASP A 466 -6.62 -17.11 4.25
CA ASP A 466 -6.12 -17.48 2.93
C ASP A 466 -4.59 -17.61 2.88
N GLU A 467 -3.88 -16.68 3.53
CA GLU A 467 -2.41 -16.67 3.55
C GLU A 467 -1.82 -17.85 4.35
N ILE A 468 -2.43 -18.17 5.50
CA ILE A 468 -2.05 -19.32 6.33
C ILE A 468 -2.33 -20.62 5.58
N LEU A 469 -3.53 -20.77 5.00
CA LEU A 469 -3.92 -21.99 4.27
C LEU A 469 -3.05 -22.23 3.03
N ARG A 470 -2.55 -21.18 2.37
CA ARG A 470 -1.60 -21.31 1.24
C ARG A 470 -0.23 -21.84 1.67
N ARG A 471 0.18 -21.63 2.93
CA ARG A 471 1.48 -22.06 3.48
C ARG A 471 1.43 -23.39 4.22
N CYS A 472 0.28 -23.71 4.81
CA CYS A 472 0.07 -24.93 5.59
C CYS A 472 -0.92 -25.83 4.84
N GLU A 473 -0.40 -26.84 4.16
CA GLU A 473 -1.13 -27.68 3.20
C GLU A 473 -2.35 -28.36 3.84
N HIS A 474 -2.21 -28.87 5.06
CA HIS A 474 -3.24 -29.64 5.75
C HIS A 474 -3.98 -28.87 6.85
N ALA A 475 -3.70 -27.57 7.01
CA ALA A 475 -4.36 -26.75 8.02
C ALA A 475 -5.82 -26.48 7.63
N GLN A 476 -6.65 -26.24 8.64
CA GLN A 476 -8.03 -25.77 8.53
C GLN A 476 -8.16 -24.42 9.22
N SER A 477 -9.06 -23.57 8.74
CA SER A 477 -9.33 -22.28 9.37
C SER A 477 -10.81 -22.05 9.62
N ARG A 478 -11.13 -21.35 10.72
CA ARG A 478 -12.45 -20.85 11.03
C ARG A 478 -12.35 -19.36 11.28
N VAL A 479 -13.14 -18.55 10.57
CA VAL A 479 -13.09 -17.08 10.67
C VAL A 479 -14.34 -16.56 11.37
N ILE A 480 -14.14 -15.66 12.35
CA ILE A 480 -15.18 -14.89 13.04
C ILE A 480 -14.91 -13.40 12.80
N THR A 481 -15.83 -12.74 12.10
CA THR A 481 -15.74 -11.32 11.73
C THR A 481 -17.15 -10.74 11.59
N ASP A 482 -17.23 -9.42 11.46
CA ASP A 482 -18.45 -8.65 11.15
C ASP A 482 -18.87 -8.69 9.66
N ALA A 483 -18.31 -9.62 8.88
CA ALA A 483 -18.64 -9.86 7.48
C ALA A 483 -19.51 -11.11 7.33
N SER A 484 -20.36 -11.15 6.30
CA SER A 484 -21.16 -12.35 6.00
C SER A 484 -20.26 -13.52 5.59
N SER A 485 -20.71 -14.75 5.83
CA SER A 485 -19.98 -15.96 5.42
C SER A 485 -19.65 -15.97 3.93
N GLU A 486 -20.57 -15.45 3.10
CA GLU A 486 -20.33 -15.32 1.67
C GLU A 486 -19.21 -14.32 1.35
N ALA A 487 -19.16 -13.18 2.05
CA ALA A 487 -18.09 -12.20 1.87
C ALA A 487 -16.72 -12.77 2.29
N VAL A 488 -16.65 -13.47 3.42
CA VAL A 488 -15.42 -14.13 3.89
C VAL A 488 -14.92 -15.16 2.88
N LEU A 489 -15.78 -16.07 2.43
CA LEU A 489 -15.37 -17.15 1.53
C LEU A 489 -14.97 -16.64 0.14
N ARG A 490 -15.48 -15.49 -0.31
CA ARG A 490 -15.08 -14.86 -1.57
C ARG A 490 -13.61 -14.40 -1.58
N GLU A 491 -13.08 -13.97 -0.44
CA GLU A 491 -11.69 -13.50 -0.31
C GLU A 491 -10.66 -14.64 -0.32
N ILE A 492 -11.11 -15.88 -0.11
CA ILE A 492 -10.25 -17.05 -0.01
C ILE A 492 -10.14 -17.71 -1.38
N ALA A 493 -8.90 -18.04 -1.78
CA ALA A 493 -8.60 -18.67 -3.05
C ALA A 493 -9.28 -20.05 -3.17
N GLY A 494 -9.64 -20.45 -4.39
CA GLY A 494 -10.45 -21.65 -4.65
C GLY A 494 -9.93 -22.92 -3.95
N ALA A 495 -8.62 -23.20 -4.01
CA ALA A 495 -8.01 -24.37 -3.38
C ALA A 495 -7.99 -24.31 -1.84
N SER A 496 -7.98 -23.11 -1.25
CA SER A 496 -8.01 -22.90 0.21
C SER A 496 -9.44 -22.90 0.76
N ARG A 497 -10.44 -22.55 -0.07
CA ARG A 497 -11.83 -22.34 0.35
C ARG A 497 -12.48 -23.58 0.97
N GLU A 498 -12.13 -24.78 0.51
CA GLU A 498 -12.66 -26.03 1.07
C GLU A 498 -12.19 -26.32 2.50
N ARG A 499 -11.10 -25.67 2.92
CA ARG A 499 -10.49 -25.81 4.25
C ARG A 499 -10.80 -24.63 5.17
N CYS A 500 -11.63 -23.69 4.72
CA CYS A 500 -12.09 -22.57 5.54
C CYS A 500 -13.59 -22.64 5.79
N GLU A 501 -13.97 -22.46 7.04
CA GLU A 501 -15.36 -22.23 7.45
C GLU A 501 -15.50 -20.90 8.19
N THR A 502 -16.75 -20.48 8.43
CA THR A 502 -17.05 -19.30 9.23
C THR A 502 -17.89 -19.70 10.44
N SER A 503 -17.78 -18.94 11.52
CA SER A 503 -18.60 -19.11 12.71
C SER A 503 -19.15 -17.76 13.19
N GLY A 504 -20.25 -17.82 13.94
CA GLY A 504 -21.05 -16.66 14.31
C GLY A 504 -22.16 -16.32 13.29
N ASP A 505 -22.96 -15.33 13.63
CA ASP A 505 -24.10 -14.85 12.82
C ASP A 505 -23.78 -13.58 12.01
N GLY A 506 -22.49 -13.21 11.94
CA GLY A 506 -22.03 -11.96 11.32
C GLY A 506 -22.26 -10.72 12.18
N THR A 507 -22.69 -10.87 13.44
CA THR A 507 -22.90 -9.76 14.38
C THR A 507 -21.83 -9.74 15.49
N GLY A 508 -20.58 -9.54 15.08
CA GLY A 508 -19.47 -9.23 15.99
C GLY A 508 -18.38 -10.30 16.07
N PHE A 509 -17.53 -10.18 17.09
CA PHE A 509 -16.26 -10.90 17.21
C PHE A 509 -16.27 -11.86 18.42
N ASN A 510 -17.41 -12.51 18.66
CA ASN A 510 -17.67 -13.30 19.86
C ASN A 510 -17.62 -14.81 19.55
N PRO A 511 -16.44 -15.46 19.71
CA PRO A 511 -16.33 -16.92 19.63
C PRO A 511 -17.14 -17.63 20.70
N THR A 512 -17.70 -18.79 20.35
CA THR A 512 -18.36 -19.71 21.28
C THR A 512 -17.37 -20.68 21.90
N GLU A 513 -17.74 -21.34 23.00
CA GLU A 513 -16.94 -22.43 23.59
C GLU A 513 -16.66 -23.58 22.60
N ALA A 514 -17.58 -23.82 21.66
CA ALA A 514 -17.38 -24.81 20.60
C ALA A 514 -16.32 -24.38 19.57
N ASP A 515 -16.14 -23.07 19.38
CA ASP A 515 -15.07 -22.53 18.53
C ASP A 515 -13.71 -22.70 19.18
N TYR A 516 -13.60 -22.36 20.47
CA TYR A 516 -12.37 -22.58 21.24
C TYR A 516 -11.99 -24.06 21.32
N ALA A 517 -12.96 -24.95 21.61
CA ALA A 517 -12.73 -26.40 21.66
C ALA A 517 -12.33 -27.00 20.29
N TRP A 518 -12.72 -26.36 19.19
CA TRP A 518 -12.32 -26.78 17.84
C TRP A 518 -10.90 -26.31 17.49
N ALA A 519 -10.42 -25.20 18.04
CA ALA A 519 -9.13 -24.64 17.65
C ALA A 519 -7.94 -25.44 18.22
N THR A 520 -6.81 -25.44 17.52
CA THR A 520 -5.48 -25.68 18.13
C THR A 520 -4.71 -24.36 18.31
N ASP A 521 -5.04 -23.38 17.49
CA ASP A 521 -4.36 -22.09 17.39
C ASP A 521 -5.43 -21.00 17.26
N VAL A 522 -5.31 -19.91 18.03
CA VAL A 522 -6.27 -18.79 18.01
C VAL A 522 -5.54 -17.50 17.65
N VAL A 523 -5.99 -16.84 16.59
CA VAL A 523 -5.40 -15.59 16.08
C VAL A 523 -6.38 -14.44 16.31
N PHE A 524 -5.99 -13.48 17.14
CA PHE A 524 -6.70 -12.22 17.36
C PHE A 524 -6.10 -11.13 16.48
N ILE A 525 -6.90 -10.62 15.54
CA ILE A 525 -6.51 -9.51 14.66
C ILE A 525 -6.98 -8.21 15.28
N ASP A 526 -6.02 -7.43 15.74
CA ASP A 526 -6.16 -6.11 16.34
C ASP A 526 -7.30 -6.04 17.36
N PRO A 527 -7.28 -6.89 18.41
CA PRO A 527 -8.44 -7.06 19.29
C PRO A 527 -8.83 -5.76 20.01
N TRP A 528 -7.88 -4.85 20.25
CA TRP A 528 -8.14 -3.53 20.82
C TRP A 528 -8.86 -2.58 19.88
N SER A 529 -8.97 -2.86 18.58
CA SER A 529 -9.83 -2.09 17.68
C SER A 529 -11.34 -2.29 17.95
N VAL A 530 -11.68 -3.31 18.75
CA VAL A 530 -13.06 -3.70 19.06
C VAL A 530 -13.30 -3.75 20.57
N PHE A 531 -12.34 -4.27 21.32
CA PHE A 531 -12.50 -4.65 22.72
C PHE A 531 -11.63 -3.82 23.65
N GLY A 532 -12.11 -3.58 24.88
CA GLY A 532 -11.27 -3.08 25.96
C GLY A 532 -10.43 -4.19 26.61
N ASN A 533 -9.40 -3.83 27.36
CA ASN A 533 -8.45 -4.76 27.98
C ASN A 533 -9.11 -5.94 28.71
N ALA A 534 -10.22 -5.71 29.43
CA ALA A 534 -10.92 -6.76 30.18
C ALA A 534 -11.48 -7.87 29.28
N GLU A 535 -12.07 -7.51 28.13
CA GLU A 535 -12.59 -8.51 27.19
C GLU A 535 -11.47 -9.18 26.41
N VAL A 536 -10.40 -8.44 26.03
CA VAL A 536 -9.21 -9.06 25.42
C VAL A 536 -8.60 -10.09 26.38
N THR A 537 -8.49 -9.76 27.67
CA THR A 537 -8.00 -10.68 28.71
C THR A 537 -8.89 -11.92 28.82
N ALA A 538 -10.21 -11.75 28.82
CA ALA A 538 -11.14 -12.87 28.91
C ALA A 538 -11.09 -13.79 27.67
N GLN A 539 -11.01 -13.22 26.47
CA GLN A 539 -10.84 -13.97 25.22
C GLN A 539 -9.51 -14.73 25.20
N LEU A 540 -8.42 -14.05 25.58
CA LEU A 540 -7.09 -14.65 25.65
C LEU A 540 -7.03 -15.77 26.69
N GLY A 541 -7.65 -15.59 27.85
CA GLY A 541 -7.80 -16.63 28.87
C GLY A 541 -8.49 -17.87 28.31
N ARG A 542 -9.64 -17.71 27.64
CA ARG A 542 -10.32 -18.84 26.96
C ARG A 542 -9.47 -19.48 25.87
N ALA A 543 -8.70 -18.69 25.13
CA ALA A 543 -7.79 -19.18 24.09
C ALA A 543 -6.58 -19.94 24.64
N THR A 544 -6.25 -19.79 25.93
CA THR A 544 -5.03 -20.36 26.53
C THR A 544 -5.33 -21.32 27.69
N HIS A 545 -6.60 -21.48 28.07
CA HIS A 545 -7.06 -22.35 29.15
C HIS A 545 -8.03 -23.41 28.60
N GLY A 546 -7.58 -24.65 28.48
CA GLY A 546 -8.39 -25.78 28.00
C GLY A 546 -7.65 -27.12 28.07
N ASP A 547 -8.37 -28.23 27.89
CA ASP A 547 -7.81 -29.60 27.89
C ASP A 547 -6.93 -29.88 26.64
N ALA A 548 -7.03 -29.05 25.61
CA ALA A 548 -6.17 -29.07 24.43
C ALA A 548 -5.14 -27.93 24.54
N PHE A 549 -3.86 -28.22 24.30
CA PHE A 549 -2.81 -27.20 24.29
C PHE A 549 -3.09 -26.21 23.16
N HIS A 550 -3.38 -24.95 23.53
CA HIS A 550 -3.69 -23.90 22.57
C HIS A 550 -2.54 -22.88 22.54
N ARG A 551 -2.15 -22.46 21.33
CA ARG A 551 -1.34 -21.24 21.16
C ARG A 551 -2.24 -20.09 20.74
N ALA A 552 -2.00 -18.93 21.32
CA ALA A 552 -2.69 -17.71 20.95
C ALA A 552 -1.71 -16.76 20.26
N TYR A 553 -2.21 -16.05 19.26
CA TYR A 553 -1.48 -15.06 18.51
C TYR A 553 -2.26 -13.75 18.58
N ILE A 554 -1.60 -12.67 18.94
CA ILE A 554 -2.18 -11.33 18.89
C ILE A 554 -1.43 -10.55 17.82
N LEU A 555 -2.15 -10.06 16.83
CA LEU A 555 -1.62 -9.18 15.80
C LEU A 555 -2.16 -7.78 16.03
N SER A 556 -1.35 -6.85 16.53
CA SER A 556 -1.80 -5.48 16.78
C SER A 556 -0.64 -4.49 16.62
N GLU A 557 -0.97 -3.23 16.45
CA GLU A 557 -0.01 -2.14 16.56
C GLU A 557 0.29 -1.89 18.04
N VAL A 558 1.49 -1.42 18.36
CA VAL A 558 1.84 -1.01 19.72
C VAL A 558 2.20 0.46 19.72
N LEU A 559 1.43 1.24 20.48
CA LEU A 559 1.64 2.67 20.61
C LEU A 559 2.84 2.94 21.53
N GLU A 560 3.79 3.75 21.05
CA GLU A 560 4.86 4.26 21.88
C GLU A 560 4.35 5.35 22.82
N GLU A 561 4.61 5.24 24.12
CA GLU A 561 4.14 6.25 25.10
C GLU A 561 4.79 7.62 24.91
N THR A 562 6.03 7.65 24.41
CA THR A 562 6.77 8.90 24.18
C THR A 562 7.68 8.76 22.97
N GLY A 563 7.70 9.77 22.11
CA GLY A 563 8.63 9.83 20.97
C GLY A 563 8.15 9.10 19.71
N GLY A 564 6.94 8.56 19.74
CA GLY A 564 6.30 7.93 18.58
C GLY A 564 6.00 8.91 17.46
N ASP A 565 5.62 8.38 16.31
CA ASP A 565 5.24 9.19 15.16
C ASP A 565 3.84 9.79 15.33
N GLU A 566 3.64 10.96 14.72
CA GLU A 566 2.38 11.71 14.79
C GLU A 566 1.18 10.93 14.26
N HIS A 567 1.35 10.07 13.25
CA HIS A 567 0.24 9.34 12.64
C HIS A 567 -0.29 8.25 13.58
N SER A 568 0.59 7.58 14.32
CA SER A 568 0.19 6.58 15.32
C SER A 568 -0.64 7.20 16.45
N TYR A 569 -0.29 8.41 16.91
CA TYR A 569 -1.08 9.14 17.90
C TYR A 569 -2.41 9.65 17.33
N GLU A 570 -2.44 10.07 16.07
CA GLU A 570 -3.68 10.45 15.39
C GLU A 570 -4.65 9.27 15.28
N GLU A 571 -4.15 8.09 14.88
CA GLU A 571 -4.94 6.85 14.80
C GLU A 571 -5.55 6.46 16.15
N ASP A 572 -4.80 6.58 17.26
CA ASP A 572 -5.34 6.32 18.59
C ASP A 572 -6.49 7.28 18.96
N LEU A 573 -6.36 8.57 18.64
CA LEU A 573 -7.42 9.55 18.85
C LEU A 573 -8.65 9.31 17.94
N VAL A 574 -8.43 8.82 16.72
CA VAL A 574 -9.51 8.39 15.82
C VAL A 574 -10.23 7.19 16.41
N ARG A 575 -9.52 6.17 16.93
CA ARG A 575 -10.14 5.00 17.58
C ARG A 575 -10.94 5.37 18.82
N LEU A 576 -10.42 6.28 19.65
CA LEU A 576 -11.14 6.83 20.79
C LEU A 576 -12.42 7.54 20.33
N SER A 577 -12.29 8.43 19.34
CA SER A 577 -13.40 9.27 18.88
C SER A 577 -14.47 8.47 18.14
N MET A 578 -14.09 7.45 17.39
CA MET A 578 -15.00 6.72 16.52
C MET A 578 -15.60 5.47 17.19
N PHE A 579 -14.78 4.74 17.94
CA PHE A 579 -15.14 3.42 18.48
C PHE A 579 -15.09 3.37 20.00
N GLY A 580 -14.51 4.37 20.67
CA GLY A 580 -14.27 4.32 22.11
C GLY A 580 -13.21 3.27 22.47
N THR A 581 -12.31 3.00 21.52
CA THR A 581 -11.24 2.02 21.66
C THR A 581 -9.88 2.69 21.55
N LYS A 582 -8.79 1.92 21.46
CA LYS A 582 -7.42 2.44 21.46
C LYS A 582 -6.46 1.61 20.60
N VAL A 583 -5.30 2.17 20.32
CA VAL A 583 -4.08 1.42 20.02
C VAL A 583 -3.43 1.07 21.38
N PRO A 584 -3.15 -0.21 21.67
CA PRO A 584 -2.60 -0.60 22.97
C PRO A 584 -1.16 -0.12 23.13
N THR A 585 -0.76 0.26 24.36
CA THR A 585 0.65 0.43 24.69
C THR A 585 1.31 -0.91 25.02
N GLN A 586 2.64 -0.94 25.14
CA GLN A 586 3.36 -2.12 25.61
C GLN A 586 2.91 -2.54 27.03
N GLU A 587 2.55 -1.57 27.88
CA GLU A 587 1.98 -1.84 29.22
C GLU A 587 0.62 -2.52 29.11
N ASP A 588 -0.26 -2.05 28.22
CA ASP A 588 -1.57 -2.68 27.97
C ASP A 588 -1.43 -4.14 27.54
N VAL A 589 -0.55 -4.42 26.56
CA VAL A 589 -0.30 -5.78 26.08
C VAL A 589 0.23 -6.65 27.23
N SER A 590 1.21 -6.15 27.98
CA SER A 590 1.83 -6.89 29.08
C SER A 590 0.83 -7.19 30.21
N ALA A 591 -0.04 -6.23 30.54
CA ALA A 591 -1.09 -6.40 31.55
C ALA A 591 -2.12 -7.44 31.12
N VAL A 592 -2.63 -7.35 29.88
CA VAL A 592 -3.60 -8.33 29.34
C VAL A 592 -3.01 -9.74 29.32
N VAL A 593 -1.76 -9.89 28.90
CA VAL A 593 -1.09 -11.21 28.89
C VAL A 593 -0.96 -11.75 30.31
N ALA A 594 -0.46 -10.94 31.26
CA ALA A 594 -0.29 -11.35 32.65
C ALA A 594 -1.62 -11.73 33.32
N ASP A 595 -2.66 -10.90 33.16
CA ASP A 595 -3.96 -11.11 33.79
C ASP A 595 -4.73 -12.29 33.17
N SER A 596 -4.42 -12.65 31.92
CA SER A 596 -5.01 -13.80 31.24
C SER A 596 -4.43 -15.15 31.71
N GLY A 597 -3.24 -15.14 32.34
CA GLY A 597 -2.48 -16.34 32.66
C GLY A 597 -1.70 -16.95 31.48
N ALA A 598 -1.67 -16.27 30.33
CA ALA A 598 -0.90 -16.72 29.17
C ALA A 598 0.61 -16.49 29.35
N LEU A 599 1.44 -17.37 28.80
CA LEU A 599 2.89 -17.21 28.78
C LEU A 599 3.34 -16.51 27.50
N PHE A 600 4.09 -15.43 27.64
CA PHE A 600 4.70 -14.73 26.51
C PHE A 600 5.86 -15.54 25.93
N SER A 601 5.78 -15.86 24.63
CA SER A 601 6.82 -16.63 23.92
C SER A 601 7.71 -15.72 23.08
N SER A 602 7.12 -14.92 22.16
CA SER A 602 7.87 -13.97 21.34
C SER A 602 7.01 -12.80 20.84
N ALA A 603 7.67 -11.73 20.41
CA ALA A 603 7.07 -10.64 19.63
C ALA A 603 7.90 -10.43 18.37
N THR A 604 7.27 -10.44 17.20
CA THR A 604 7.93 -10.25 15.91
C THR A 604 7.25 -9.11 15.16
N ALA A 605 8.01 -8.11 14.73
CA ALA A 605 7.50 -7.08 13.83
C ALA A 605 7.12 -7.70 12.49
N VAL A 606 5.89 -7.46 12.03
CA VAL A 606 5.40 -7.97 10.73
C VAL A 606 5.20 -6.86 9.70
N GLY A 607 5.59 -5.64 10.04
CA GLY A 607 5.55 -4.44 9.19
C GLY A 607 4.31 -3.57 9.43
N TRP A 608 4.37 -2.33 8.94
CA TRP A 608 3.30 -1.34 9.08
C TRP A 608 2.88 -1.07 10.54
N GLY A 609 3.86 -1.06 11.45
CA GLY A 609 3.65 -0.78 12.87
C GLY A 609 3.09 -1.96 13.67
N LYS A 610 2.83 -3.11 13.03
CA LYS A 610 2.21 -4.28 13.67
C LYS A 610 3.23 -5.29 14.16
N HIS A 611 2.93 -5.86 15.32
CA HIS A 611 3.63 -7.00 15.90
C HIS A 611 2.72 -8.21 15.97
N LEU A 612 3.31 -9.38 15.70
CA LEU A 612 2.76 -10.67 16.05
C LEU A 612 3.33 -11.09 17.41
N PHE A 613 2.47 -11.10 18.41
CA PHE A 613 2.75 -11.66 19.74
C PHE A 613 2.34 -13.12 19.76
N VAL A 614 3.27 -14.00 20.13
CA VAL A 614 3.03 -15.44 20.29
C VAL A 614 2.93 -15.75 21.77
N LEU A 615 1.83 -16.37 22.14
CA LEU A 615 1.47 -16.70 23.52
C LEU A 615 1.15 -18.19 23.65
N GLU A 616 1.56 -18.78 24.76
CA GLU A 616 1.40 -20.21 25.04
C GLU A 616 0.57 -20.42 26.30
N ALA A 617 -0.16 -21.54 26.35
CA ALA A 617 -0.81 -22.00 27.57
C ALA A 617 0.22 -22.35 28.65
N GLU A 618 -0.07 -22.05 29.92
CA GLU A 618 0.71 -22.62 31.02
C GLU A 618 0.65 -24.15 30.96
N ALA A 619 1.82 -24.79 30.99
CA ALA A 619 1.87 -26.24 31.02
C ALA A 619 1.20 -26.75 32.30
N ASN A 620 0.12 -27.53 32.18
CA ASN A 620 -0.48 -28.23 33.31
C ASN A 620 0.58 -29.12 33.98
N SER A 621 1.07 -28.70 35.15
CA SER A 621 2.06 -29.41 35.96
C SER A 621 1.51 -30.68 36.61
#